data_AF-A0A522IY28-F1
#
_entry.id   AF-A0A522IY28-F1
#
_cell.length_a   1.000
_cell.length_b   1.000
_cell.length_c   1.000
_cell.angle_alpha   90.00
_cell.angle_beta   90.00
_cell.angle_gamma   90.00
#
_symmetry.space_group_name_H-M   'P 1'
#
loop_
_entity.id
_entity.type
_entity.pdbx_description
1 polymer ?
#
loop_
_entity_poly.entity_id
_entity_poly.type
_entity_poly.pdbx_seq_one_letter_code
_entity_poly.pdbx_strand_id
1 'polypeptide(L)'
;DDNAPTQFSTWAPKILCGIGKLAGTIEDRSIPLRMRRKVAGEVAASIRRSDSQPWADLRSQLTRWADDHRQPVGRAHPAPAAGLGDRAQDCWEPLLAIADEAGGEWPRRARAAALALHGVEEETPSIGVELLHDVEAAFKERQTTRLASRTLLDILTGDVEAPWATWNRGKPLTVRQLAARLSEFGIKPKTIRLPNEDRLKGYALADFADAFRRYLSGEGGHSSVTPGQPHGSAVCGASPSVTQAPAARIAQAPEPAWDKACHDVTDKSGGAEKKEGHGIDGEAYKL
;
A
#
# COMPACT_ATOMS: atom_id res chain seq x y z
N ASP A 1 -21.83 -29.52 3.29
CA ASP A 1 -20.81 -28.80 4.07
C ASP A 1 -21.35 -28.52 5.47
N ASP A 2 -20.80 -29.17 6.48
CA ASP A 2 -21.35 -29.22 7.86
C ASP A 2 -20.96 -28.03 8.76
N ASN A 3 -20.46 -26.92 8.18
CA ASN A 3 -20.06 -25.69 8.88
C ASN A 3 -19.11 -25.90 10.09
N ALA A 4 -18.43 -27.04 10.18
CA ALA A 4 -17.47 -27.33 11.22
C ALA A 4 -16.20 -26.48 11.02
N PRO A 5 -15.77 -25.70 12.03
CA PRO A 5 -14.51 -24.97 11.94
C PRO A 5 -13.35 -25.96 11.74
N THR A 6 -12.61 -25.78 10.65
CA THR A 6 -11.43 -26.61 10.32
C THR A 6 -10.22 -25.71 10.11
N GLN A 7 -9.04 -26.25 10.42
CA GLN A 7 -7.79 -25.53 10.18
C GLN A 7 -7.45 -25.59 8.69
N PHE A 8 -7.13 -24.45 8.09
CA PHE A 8 -6.69 -24.35 6.70
C PHE A 8 -5.51 -23.39 6.57
N SER A 9 -4.71 -23.55 5.52
CA SER A 9 -3.59 -22.65 5.24
C SER A 9 -4.12 -21.31 4.73
N THR A 10 -3.65 -20.21 5.33
CA THR A 10 -3.93 -18.85 4.87
C THR A 10 -2.85 -18.28 3.95
N TRP A 11 -1.76 -19.04 3.73
CA TRP A 11 -0.67 -18.65 2.85
C TRP A 11 -1.08 -18.81 1.39
N ALA A 12 -1.12 -17.70 0.66
CA ALA A 12 -1.32 -17.68 -0.78
C ALA A 12 -0.55 -16.50 -1.38
N PRO A 13 0.09 -16.67 -2.56
CA PRO A 13 0.63 -15.54 -3.29
C PRO A 13 -0.52 -14.62 -3.71
N LYS A 14 -0.31 -13.32 -3.58
CA LYS A 14 -1.26 -12.29 -4.01
C LYS A 14 -0.55 -11.35 -4.98
N ILE A 15 -1.22 -11.06 -6.09
CA ILE A 15 -0.79 -10.05 -7.06
C ILE A 15 -1.87 -8.98 -7.08
N LEU A 16 -1.46 -7.74 -6.86
CA LEU A 16 -2.32 -6.57 -6.93
C LEU A 16 -1.93 -5.79 -8.18
N CYS A 17 -2.90 -5.51 -9.04
CA CYS A 17 -2.70 -4.79 -10.30
C CYS A 17 -3.54 -3.52 -10.30
N GLY A 18 -2.96 -2.42 -10.77
CA GLY A 18 -3.63 -1.14 -10.88
C GLY A 18 -2.91 -0.21 -11.83
N ILE A 19 -3.58 0.85 -12.26
CA ILE A 19 -2.95 1.96 -12.99
C ILE A 19 -2.53 3.00 -11.95
N GLY A 20 -1.29 3.48 -12.05
CA GLY A 20 -0.72 4.45 -11.10
C GLY A 20 -0.15 3.77 -9.85
N LYS A 21 0.01 4.56 -8.77
CA LYS A 21 0.55 4.07 -7.50
C LYS A 21 -0.52 3.35 -6.67
N LEU A 22 -0.13 2.29 -5.97
CA LEU A 22 -0.97 1.67 -4.95
C LEU A 22 -0.95 2.54 -3.68
N ALA A 23 -1.82 2.21 -2.71
CA ALA A 23 -1.71 2.84 -1.40
C ALA A 23 -0.32 2.54 -0.79
N GLY A 24 0.35 3.56 -0.25
CA GLY A 24 1.74 3.45 0.21
C GLY A 24 1.96 2.25 1.15
N THR A 25 1.06 2.03 2.12
CA THR A 25 1.17 0.89 3.04
C THR A 25 1.19 -0.49 2.37
N ILE A 26 0.54 -0.63 1.20
CA ILE A 26 0.56 -1.84 0.38
C ILE A 26 1.84 -1.89 -0.46
N GLU A 27 2.20 -0.77 -1.08
CA GLU A 27 3.40 -0.65 -1.93
C GLU A 27 4.68 -0.95 -1.15
N ASP A 28 4.81 -0.41 0.06
CA ASP A 28 5.96 -0.62 0.95
C ASP A 28 6.19 -2.09 1.32
N ARG A 29 5.12 -2.90 1.27
CA ARG A 29 5.10 -4.33 1.65
C ARG A 29 4.92 -5.24 0.45
N SER A 30 5.25 -4.74 -0.74
CA SER A 30 5.12 -5.46 -2.00
C SER A 30 6.41 -5.37 -2.79
N ILE A 31 6.62 -6.33 -3.69
CA ILE A 31 7.67 -6.26 -4.72
C ILE A 31 7.05 -5.57 -5.95
N PRO A 32 7.48 -4.35 -6.30
CA PRO A 32 6.84 -3.59 -7.38
C PRO A 32 7.24 -4.15 -8.74
N LEU A 33 6.24 -4.54 -9.55
CA LEU A 33 6.43 -4.93 -10.94
C LEU A 33 5.79 -3.88 -11.86
N ARG A 34 6.60 -2.94 -12.34
CA ARG A 34 6.13 -1.82 -13.17
C ARG A 34 5.99 -2.28 -14.63
N MET A 35 4.76 -2.27 -15.13
CA MET A 35 4.47 -2.53 -16.54
C MET A 35 4.61 -1.26 -17.37
N ARG A 36 5.20 -1.36 -18.55
CA ARG A 36 5.32 -0.24 -19.51
C ARG A 36 4.47 -0.50 -20.73
N ARG A 37 4.02 0.58 -21.38
CA ARG A 37 3.34 0.47 -22.67
C ARG A 37 4.33 -0.04 -23.70
N LYS A 38 3.90 -1.09 -24.40
CA LYS A 38 4.62 -1.65 -25.53
C LYS A 38 4.78 -0.59 -26.63
N VAL A 39 5.98 -0.43 -27.17
CA VAL A 39 6.24 0.47 -28.31
C VAL A 39 6.01 -0.24 -29.64
N ALA A 40 5.87 0.54 -30.72
CA ALA A 40 5.75 -0.03 -32.07
C ALA A 40 6.99 -0.86 -32.42
N GLY A 41 6.78 -2.08 -32.92
CA GLY A 41 7.86 -3.01 -33.28
C GLY A 41 8.40 -3.87 -32.12
N GLU A 42 8.07 -3.55 -30.87
CA GLU A 42 8.39 -4.45 -29.75
C GLU A 42 7.61 -5.76 -29.92
N VAL A 43 8.17 -6.89 -29.51
CA VAL A 43 7.48 -8.19 -29.53
C VAL A 43 7.50 -8.73 -28.10
N ALA A 44 6.31 -9.01 -27.57
CA ALA A 44 6.12 -9.58 -26.25
C ALA A 44 5.46 -10.95 -26.42
N ALA A 45 5.96 -11.95 -25.70
CA ALA A 45 5.38 -13.28 -25.71
C ALA A 45 3.93 -13.23 -25.20
N SER A 46 3.00 -13.82 -25.96
CA SER A 46 1.60 -13.91 -25.54
C SER A 46 1.38 -15.19 -24.76
N ILE A 47 1.18 -15.06 -23.45
CA ILE A 47 0.88 -16.21 -22.57
C ILE A 47 -0.61 -16.57 -22.54
N ARG A 48 -1.49 -15.76 -23.15
CA ARG A 48 -2.96 -15.85 -23.03
C ARG A 48 -3.56 -17.17 -23.54
N ARG A 49 -2.90 -17.84 -24.49
CA ARG A 49 -3.30 -19.12 -25.09
C ARG A 49 -2.09 -20.04 -25.22
N SER A 50 -1.27 -20.09 -24.18
CA SER A 50 -0.13 -21.00 -24.15
C SER A 50 -0.60 -22.43 -23.88
N ASP A 51 0.12 -23.41 -24.44
CA ASP A 51 -0.17 -24.82 -24.21
C ASP A 51 -0.09 -25.16 -22.72
N SER A 52 -1.00 -26.00 -22.23
CA SER A 52 -1.09 -26.34 -20.81
C SER A 52 0.04 -27.26 -20.34
N GLN A 53 0.59 -28.08 -21.24
CA GLN A 53 1.55 -29.12 -20.89
C GLN A 53 2.87 -28.56 -20.30
N PRO A 54 3.55 -27.58 -20.93
CA PRO A 54 4.77 -27.01 -20.35
C PRO A 54 4.57 -26.42 -18.94
N TRP A 55 3.39 -25.85 -18.65
CA TRP A 55 3.07 -25.33 -17.31
C TRP A 55 2.85 -26.45 -16.30
N ALA A 56 2.24 -27.56 -16.71
CA ALA A 56 2.07 -28.74 -15.85
C ALA A 56 3.42 -29.36 -15.50
N ASP A 57 4.33 -29.44 -16.47
CA ASP A 57 5.69 -29.95 -16.28
C ASP A 57 6.49 -29.03 -15.36
N LEU A 58 6.46 -27.71 -15.62
CA LEU A 58 7.12 -26.72 -14.78
C LEU A 58 6.58 -26.74 -13.34
N ARG A 59 5.25 -26.82 -13.17
CA ARG A 59 4.63 -26.94 -11.84
C ARG A 59 5.16 -28.17 -11.12
N SER A 60 5.21 -29.32 -11.79
CA SER A 60 5.70 -30.58 -11.19
C SER A 60 7.16 -30.47 -10.76
N GLN A 61 8.01 -29.85 -11.59
CA GLN A 61 9.41 -29.59 -11.27
C GLN A 61 9.55 -28.63 -10.07
N LEU A 62 8.79 -27.54 -10.05
CA LEU A 62 8.81 -26.57 -8.95
C LEU A 62 8.32 -27.19 -7.64
N THR A 63 7.26 -27.98 -7.66
CA THR A 63 6.77 -28.71 -6.47
C THR A 63 7.83 -29.67 -5.96
N ARG A 64 8.42 -30.48 -6.84
CA ARG A 64 9.46 -31.43 -6.45
C ARG A 64 10.67 -30.72 -5.83
N TRP A 65 11.13 -29.64 -6.46
CA TRP A 65 12.25 -28.85 -5.95
C TRP A 65 11.91 -28.25 -4.57
N ALA A 66 10.73 -27.66 -4.41
CA ALA A 66 10.31 -27.06 -3.15
C ALA A 66 10.25 -28.10 -2.02
N ASP A 67 9.73 -29.31 -2.29
CA ASP A 67 9.69 -30.39 -1.31
C ASP A 67 11.09 -30.83 -0.87
N ASP A 68 12.01 -30.98 -1.83
CA ASP A 68 13.39 -31.40 -1.59
C ASP A 68 14.19 -30.34 -0.81
N HIS A 69 13.91 -29.05 -1.04
CA HIS A 69 14.70 -27.93 -0.49
C HIS A 69 13.99 -27.17 0.65
N ARG A 70 12.82 -27.63 1.12
CA ARG A 70 12.02 -26.95 2.15
C ARG A 70 12.80 -26.67 3.45
N GLN A 71 13.64 -27.60 3.88
CA GLN A 71 14.39 -27.50 5.15
C GLN A 71 15.57 -26.53 5.01
N PRO A 72 16.44 -26.65 3.99
CA PRO A 72 17.48 -25.66 3.71
C PRO A 72 16.93 -24.24 3.59
N VAL A 73 15.91 -24.02 2.74
CA VAL A 73 15.30 -22.69 2.53
C VAL A 73 14.67 -22.17 3.83
N GLY A 74 13.94 -23.00 4.57
CA GLY A 74 13.28 -22.60 5.81
C GLY A 74 14.23 -22.28 6.97
N ARG A 75 15.51 -22.67 6.89
CA ARG A 75 16.54 -22.35 7.88
C ARG A 75 17.52 -21.29 7.40
N ALA A 76 17.43 -20.86 6.15
CA ALA A 76 18.33 -19.90 5.56
C ALA A 76 18.20 -18.54 6.27
N HIS A 77 19.32 -17.83 6.37
CA HIS A 77 19.39 -16.41 6.71
C HIS A 77 20.21 -15.72 5.62
N PRO A 78 19.58 -15.41 4.48
CA PRO A 78 20.29 -14.84 3.35
C PRO A 78 20.83 -13.45 3.69
N ALA A 79 22.01 -13.11 3.18
CA ALA A 79 22.55 -11.77 3.36
C ALA A 79 21.63 -10.74 2.68
N PRO A 80 21.34 -9.60 3.33
CA PRO A 80 20.42 -8.58 2.82
C PRO A 80 20.90 -7.99 1.49
N ALA A 81 19.96 -7.50 0.69
CA ALA A 81 20.29 -6.78 -0.53
C ALA A 81 20.63 -5.32 -0.17
N ALA A 82 21.92 -4.96 -0.17
CA ALA A 82 22.35 -3.61 0.20
C ALA A 82 21.60 -2.52 -0.61
N GLY A 83 21.13 -1.47 0.06
CA GLY A 83 20.38 -0.37 -0.56
C GLY A 83 18.86 -0.49 -0.52
N LEU A 84 18.31 -1.59 0.03
CA LEU A 84 16.87 -1.71 0.31
C LEU A 84 16.56 -1.30 1.75
N GLY A 85 15.44 -0.60 1.95
CA GLY A 85 14.89 -0.35 3.28
C GLY A 85 14.23 -1.59 3.89
N ASP A 86 14.02 -1.58 5.21
CA ASP A 86 13.65 -2.76 6.01
C ASP A 86 12.46 -3.55 5.44
N ARG A 87 11.37 -2.89 5.07
CA ARG A 87 10.19 -3.60 4.53
C ARG A 87 10.45 -4.28 3.19
N ALA A 88 11.29 -3.67 2.35
CA ALA A 88 11.69 -4.29 1.10
C ALA A 88 12.60 -5.49 1.37
N GLN A 89 13.50 -5.41 2.37
CA GLN A 89 14.29 -6.57 2.81
C GLN A 89 13.39 -7.73 3.25
N ASP A 90 12.39 -7.46 4.10
CA ASP A 90 11.43 -8.48 4.57
C ASP A 90 10.69 -9.15 3.40
N CYS A 91 10.30 -8.38 2.38
CA CYS A 91 9.65 -8.94 1.19
C CYS A 91 10.59 -9.82 0.35
N TRP A 92 11.88 -9.46 0.28
CA TRP A 92 12.86 -10.15 -0.55
C TRP A 92 13.54 -11.32 0.14
N GLU A 93 13.60 -11.35 1.47
CA GLU A 93 14.23 -12.41 2.25
C GLU A 93 13.87 -13.84 1.77
N PRO A 94 12.58 -14.22 1.62
CA PRO A 94 12.24 -15.56 1.14
C PRO A 94 12.72 -15.84 -0.29
N LEU A 95 12.74 -14.83 -1.17
CA LEU A 95 13.23 -14.98 -2.54
C LEU A 95 14.76 -15.08 -2.59
N LEU A 96 15.46 -14.37 -1.71
CA LEU A 96 16.91 -14.47 -1.55
C LEU A 96 17.31 -15.82 -0.97
N ALA A 97 16.56 -16.36 -0.02
CA ALA A 97 16.77 -17.71 0.50
C ALA A 97 16.66 -18.77 -0.60
N ILE A 98 15.63 -18.67 -1.45
CA ILE A 98 15.46 -19.54 -2.62
C ILE A 98 16.61 -19.37 -3.61
N ALA A 99 17.04 -18.14 -3.87
CA ALA A 99 18.13 -17.85 -4.80
C ALA A 99 19.49 -18.36 -4.29
N ASP A 100 19.74 -18.21 -2.99
CA ASP A 100 20.95 -18.70 -2.31
C ASP A 100 21.00 -20.24 -2.34
N GLU A 101 19.88 -20.92 -2.11
CA GLU A 101 19.77 -22.37 -2.24
C GLU A 101 19.92 -22.87 -3.69
N ALA A 102 19.33 -22.15 -4.66
CA ALA A 102 19.46 -22.49 -6.07
C ALA A 102 20.91 -22.36 -6.58
N GLY A 103 21.72 -21.51 -5.93
CA GLY A 103 23.14 -21.34 -6.22
C GLY A 103 23.44 -20.80 -7.62
N GLY A 104 24.69 -20.96 -8.05
CA GLY A 104 25.17 -20.45 -9.34
C GLY A 104 25.05 -18.92 -9.42
N GLU A 105 24.40 -18.42 -10.47
CA GLU A 105 24.21 -16.97 -10.66
C GLU A 105 22.97 -16.40 -9.96
N TRP A 106 22.07 -17.25 -9.46
CA TRP A 106 20.81 -16.82 -8.87
C TRP A 106 20.96 -15.85 -7.68
N PRO A 107 21.88 -16.09 -6.72
CA PRO A 107 22.11 -15.18 -5.58
C PRO A 107 22.41 -13.74 -6.03
N ARG A 108 23.24 -13.60 -7.07
CA ARG A 108 23.66 -12.32 -7.65
C ARG A 108 22.52 -11.66 -8.40
N ARG A 109 21.80 -12.42 -9.24
CA ARG A 109 20.68 -11.92 -10.05
C ARG A 109 19.51 -11.46 -9.18
N ALA A 110 19.18 -12.18 -8.12
CA ALA A 110 18.09 -11.82 -7.21
C ALA A 110 18.37 -10.49 -6.49
N ARG A 111 19.58 -10.30 -5.96
CA ARG A 111 19.98 -9.03 -5.31
C ARG A 111 20.00 -7.86 -6.30
N ALA A 112 20.49 -8.09 -7.52
CA ALA A 112 20.45 -7.08 -8.59
C ALA A 112 19.01 -6.71 -8.98
N ALA A 113 18.10 -7.70 -9.06
CA ALA A 113 16.69 -7.46 -9.34
C ALA A 113 15.99 -6.70 -8.21
N ALA A 114 16.28 -7.05 -6.95
CA ALA A 114 15.77 -6.34 -5.77
C ALA A 114 16.13 -4.85 -5.82
N LEU A 115 17.41 -4.55 -6.07
CA LEU A 115 17.89 -3.19 -6.26
C LEU A 115 17.23 -2.49 -7.44
N ALA A 116 17.12 -3.14 -8.60
CA ALA A 116 16.53 -2.53 -9.78
C ALA A 116 15.02 -2.26 -9.62
N LEU A 117 14.27 -3.13 -8.95
CA LEU A 117 12.82 -2.97 -8.79
C LEU A 117 12.48 -1.90 -7.75
N HIS A 118 13.29 -1.76 -6.69
CA HIS A 118 13.08 -0.72 -5.68
C HIS A 118 13.82 0.59 -5.98
N GLY A 119 14.89 0.57 -6.77
CA GLY A 119 15.68 1.75 -7.17
C GLY A 119 15.11 2.54 -8.35
N VAL A 120 14.09 2.03 -9.02
CA VAL A 120 13.29 2.78 -10.01
C VAL A 120 12.12 3.46 -9.28
N GLU A 121 12.43 4.30 -8.31
CA GLU A 121 11.52 5.37 -7.93
C GLU A 121 11.66 6.44 -9.03
N GLU A 122 10.67 6.56 -9.92
CA GLU A 122 10.45 7.86 -10.52
C GLU A 122 10.18 8.81 -9.35
N GLU A 123 11.16 9.70 -9.13
CA GLU A 123 11.27 10.71 -8.06
C GLU A 123 10.09 11.68 -8.09
N THR A 124 8.89 11.20 -7.78
CA THR A 124 7.83 12.06 -7.27
C THR A 124 7.85 11.88 -5.77
N PRO A 125 8.52 12.77 -5.01
CA PRO A 125 8.41 12.76 -3.56
C PRO A 125 6.94 12.67 -3.20
N SER A 126 6.61 11.87 -2.18
CA SER A 126 5.22 11.86 -1.70
C SER A 126 4.81 13.31 -1.43
N ILE A 127 3.58 13.67 -1.75
CA ILE A 127 3.08 15.05 -1.62
C ILE A 127 3.32 15.65 -0.21
N GLY A 128 3.44 14.82 0.82
CA GLY A 128 3.83 15.25 2.17
C GLY A 128 5.29 15.67 2.30
N VAL A 129 6.22 15.03 1.56
CA VAL A 129 7.64 15.42 1.49
C VAL A 129 7.79 16.71 0.69
N GLU A 130 7.06 16.87 -0.41
CA GLU A 130 6.98 18.14 -1.15
C GLU A 130 6.46 19.27 -0.24
N LEU A 131 5.43 19.00 0.56
CA LEU A 131 4.97 19.96 1.58
C LEU A 131 6.06 20.33 2.59
N LEU A 132 6.85 19.37 3.07
CA LEU A 132 7.94 19.66 4.01
C LEU A 132 9.03 20.52 3.36
N HIS A 133 9.37 20.25 2.09
CA HIS A 133 10.32 21.04 1.33
C HIS A 133 9.85 22.51 1.20
N ASP A 134 8.60 22.71 0.79
CA ASP A 134 8.06 24.06 0.59
C ASP A 134 7.86 24.81 1.92
N VAL A 135 7.55 24.09 3.01
CA VAL A 135 7.53 24.70 4.34
C VAL A 135 8.93 25.12 4.78
N GLU A 136 9.96 24.31 4.52
CA GLU A 136 11.35 24.70 4.79
C GLU A 136 11.74 25.97 4.01
N ALA A 137 11.38 26.02 2.72
CA ALA A 137 11.57 27.19 1.86
C ALA A 137 10.85 28.42 2.42
N ALA A 138 9.60 28.29 2.88
CA ALA A 138 8.84 29.39 3.49
C ALA A 138 9.50 29.96 4.76
N PHE A 139 10.07 29.10 5.61
CA PHE A 139 10.84 29.57 6.78
C PHE A 139 12.14 30.29 6.38
N LYS A 140 12.83 29.80 5.35
CA LYS A 140 14.05 30.42 4.80
C LYS A 140 13.73 31.79 4.17
N GLU A 141 12.68 31.88 3.36
CA GLU A 141 12.23 33.12 2.71
C GLU A 141 11.91 34.22 3.74
N ARG A 142 11.19 33.87 4.81
CA ARG A 142 10.81 34.82 5.86
C ARG A 142 11.90 35.08 6.90
N GLN A 143 13.02 34.35 6.83
CA GLN A 143 14.15 34.45 7.77
C GLN A 143 13.71 34.46 9.24
N THR A 144 12.75 33.60 9.59
CA THR A 144 12.15 33.54 10.93
C THR A 144 12.17 32.14 11.49
N THR A 145 12.13 32.03 12.81
CA THR A 145 12.01 30.74 13.51
C THR A 145 10.55 30.39 13.82
N ARG A 146 9.60 31.29 13.54
CA ARG A 146 8.18 31.12 13.87
C ARG A 146 7.30 31.73 12.77
N LEU A 147 6.30 30.97 12.33
CA LEU A 147 5.30 31.41 11.35
C LEU A 147 3.88 31.13 11.84
N ALA A 148 2.99 32.11 11.69
CA ALA A 148 1.56 31.88 11.90
C ALA A 148 1.02 30.95 10.81
N SER A 149 0.03 30.12 11.15
CA SER A 149 -0.51 29.13 10.20
C SER A 149 -1.11 29.78 8.95
N ARG A 150 -1.65 31.00 9.08
CA ARG A 150 -2.20 31.76 7.95
C ARG A 150 -1.09 32.29 7.05
N THR A 151 -0.06 32.91 7.62
CA THR A 151 1.12 33.39 6.88
C THR A 151 1.84 32.25 6.15
N LEU A 152 2.02 31.09 6.80
CA LEU A 152 2.60 29.92 6.16
C LEU A 152 1.75 29.46 4.97
N LEU A 153 0.43 29.42 5.14
CA LEU A 153 -0.48 29.05 4.05
C LEU A 153 -0.41 30.03 2.89
N ASP A 154 -0.40 31.34 3.17
CA ASP A 154 -0.34 32.39 2.15
C ASP A 154 0.93 32.27 1.30
N ILE A 155 2.08 31.93 1.93
CA ILE A 155 3.34 31.66 1.21
C ILE A 155 3.22 30.42 0.33
N LEU A 156 2.74 29.30 0.88
CA LEU A 156 2.58 28.05 0.13
C LEU A 156 1.64 28.19 -1.07
N THR A 157 0.57 28.97 -0.93
CA THR A 157 -0.40 29.21 -2.01
C THR A 157 0.00 30.36 -2.95
N GLY A 158 1.04 31.12 -2.60
CA GLY A 158 1.55 32.21 -3.43
C GLY A 158 2.38 31.70 -4.61
N ASP A 159 2.91 30.49 -4.52
CA ASP A 159 3.53 29.78 -5.63
C ASP A 159 2.46 29.11 -6.50
N VAL A 160 2.36 29.57 -7.75
CA VAL A 160 1.37 29.10 -8.72
C VAL A 160 1.79 27.76 -9.36
N GLU A 161 3.09 27.44 -9.34
CA GLU A 161 3.61 26.16 -9.83
C GLU A 161 3.44 25.05 -8.78
N ALA A 162 3.41 25.43 -7.49
CA ALA A 162 3.18 24.49 -6.40
C ALA A 162 1.71 24.00 -6.34
N PRO A 163 1.47 22.74 -5.94
CA PRO A 163 0.13 22.14 -5.94
C PRO A 163 -0.83 22.76 -4.90
N TRP A 164 -0.33 23.60 -3.99
CA TRP A 164 -1.08 24.13 -2.86
C TRP A 164 -2.15 25.14 -3.26
N ALA A 165 -1.95 25.90 -4.34
CA ALA A 165 -2.91 26.87 -4.85
C ALA A 165 -4.17 26.22 -5.46
N THR A 166 -4.06 25.00 -5.98
CA THR A 166 -5.15 24.28 -6.68
C THR A 166 -5.52 22.94 -6.03
N TRP A 167 -5.05 22.70 -4.81
CA TRP A 167 -5.09 21.46 -4.05
C TRP A 167 -6.39 20.65 -4.10
N ASN A 168 -7.55 21.28 -3.86
CA ASN A 168 -8.82 20.57 -3.75
C ASN A 168 -9.79 20.97 -4.87
N ARG A 169 -9.70 20.27 -6.01
CA ARG A 169 -10.50 20.55 -7.21
C ARG A 169 -10.35 22.01 -7.67
N GLY A 170 -9.11 22.49 -7.70
CA GLY A 170 -8.78 23.86 -8.06
C GLY A 170 -8.91 24.88 -6.93
N LYS A 171 -9.28 24.46 -5.71
CA LYS A 171 -9.31 25.34 -4.53
C LYS A 171 -7.98 25.31 -3.76
N PRO A 172 -7.55 26.45 -3.19
CA PRO A 172 -6.36 26.50 -2.35
C PRO A 172 -6.45 25.58 -1.14
N LEU A 173 -5.29 25.11 -0.68
CA LEU A 173 -5.14 24.42 0.59
C LEU A 173 -5.70 25.29 1.73
N THR A 174 -6.33 24.66 2.72
CA THR A 174 -6.86 25.36 3.90
C THR A 174 -6.00 25.12 5.13
N VAL A 175 -6.05 26.01 6.13
CA VAL A 175 -5.31 25.86 7.40
C VAL A 175 -5.60 24.51 8.10
N ARG A 176 -6.86 24.05 8.03
CA ARG A 176 -7.25 22.75 8.60
C ARG A 176 -6.59 21.59 7.86
N GLN A 177 -6.53 21.65 6.54
CA GLN A 177 -5.88 20.63 5.71
C GLN A 177 -4.35 20.63 5.90
N LEU A 178 -3.74 21.82 5.97
CA LEU A 178 -2.33 21.98 6.31
C LEU A 178 -2.01 21.35 7.67
N ALA A 179 -2.79 21.65 8.70
CA ALA A 179 -2.61 21.07 10.03
C ALA A 179 -2.80 19.55 10.05
N ALA A 180 -3.78 19.03 9.31
CA ALA A 180 -3.99 17.59 9.19
C ALA A 180 -2.79 16.89 8.54
N ARG A 181 -2.26 17.43 7.43
CA ARG A 181 -1.09 16.91 6.74
C ARG A 181 0.17 16.97 7.60
N LEU A 182 0.43 18.11 8.25
CA LEU A 182 1.57 18.25 9.15
C LEU A 182 1.48 17.33 10.37
N SER A 183 0.27 16.98 10.81
CA SER A 183 0.08 16.03 11.91
C SER A 183 0.51 14.60 11.56
N GLU A 184 0.56 14.25 10.27
CA GLU A 184 1.13 12.99 9.77
C GLU A 184 2.65 12.93 9.98
N PHE A 185 3.32 14.06 10.27
CA PHE A 185 4.73 14.10 10.65
C PHE A 185 4.91 14.33 12.16
N GLY A 186 3.84 14.25 12.95
CA GLY A 186 3.84 14.58 14.37
C GLY A 186 3.86 16.08 14.68
N ILE A 187 3.72 16.94 13.66
CA ILE A 187 3.79 18.40 13.81
C ILE A 187 2.39 18.96 14.01
N LYS A 188 2.19 19.71 15.10
CA LYS A 188 0.89 20.30 15.45
C LYS A 188 1.01 21.80 15.65
N PRO A 189 0.00 22.60 15.24
CA PRO A 189 0.02 24.04 15.45
C PRO A 189 -0.06 24.38 16.94
N LYS A 190 0.84 25.21 17.39
CA LYS A 190 0.91 25.71 18.77
C LYS A 190 0.55 27.19 18.81
N THR A 191 0.15 27.68 19.98
CA THR A 191 0.01 29.13 20.17
C THR A 191 1.41 29.72 20.31
N ILE A 192 1.83 30.51 19.32
CA ILE A 192 3.14 31.18 19.29
C ILE A 192 2.95 32.66 19.60
N ARG A 193 3.90 33.24 20.34
CA ARG A 193 4.04 34.70 20.45
C ARG A 193 4.93 35.16 19.31
N LEU A 194 4.41 36.05 18.47
CA LEU A 194 5.12 36.68 17.37
C LEU A 194 5.87 37.93 17.85
N PRO A 195 6.81 38.47 17.04
CA PRO A 195 7.57 39.68 17.39
C PRO A 195 6.69 40.91 17.68
N ASN A 196 5.47 40.95 17.14
CA ASN A 196 4.49 42.01 17.35
C ASN A 196 3.59 41.79 18.59
N GLU A 197 3.98 40.88 19.50
CA GLU A 197 3.26 40.50 20.72
C GLU A 197 1.92 39.77 20.55
N ASP A 198 1.47 39.55 19.32
CA ASP A 198 0.25 38.79 19.06
C ASP A 198 0.41 37.30 19.40
N ARG A 199 -0.68 36.72 19.91
CA ARG A 199 -0.79 35.28 20.20
C ARG A 199 -1.62 34.63 19.10
N LEU A 200 -0.94 34.06 18.11
CA LEU A 200 -1.58 33.36 17.00
C LEU A 200 -1.25 31.86 17.02
N LYS A 201 -2.09 31.07 16.34
CA LYS A 201 -1.76 29.67 16.04
C LYS A 201 -0.74 29.62 14.91
N GLY A 202 0.29 28.81 15.08
CA GLY A 202 1.40 28.73 14.17
C GLY A 202 2.35 27.60 14.49
N TYR A 203 3.52 27.68 13.88
CA TYR A 203 4.53 26.64 13.83
C TYR A 203 5.89 27.23 14.18
N ALA A 204 6.68 26.51 14.99
CA ALA A 204 8.07 26.84 15.23
C ALA A 204 8.95 25.96 14.34
N LEU A 205 10.03 26.54 13.79
CA LEU A 205 10.99 25.82 12.96
C LEU A 205 11.57 24.59 13.67
N ALA A 206 11.77 24.69 14.99
CA ALA A 206 12.25 23.58 15.82
C ALA A 206 11.32 22.35 15.80
N ASP A 207 10.01 22.54 15.62
CA ASP A 207 9.06 21.43 15.52
C ASP A 207 9.26 20.61 14.22
N PHE A 208 9.89 21.20 13.20
CA PHE A 208 10.15 20.57 11.91
C PHE A 208 11.52 19.91 11.82
N ALA A 209 12.43 20.18 12.77
CA ALA A 209 13.82 19.77 12.68
C ALA A 209 13.99 18.24 12.53
N ASP A 210 13.16 17.45 13.20
CA ASP A 210 13.18 15.99 13.07
C ASP A 210 12.63 15.53 11.71
N ALA A 211 11.52 16.11 11.24
CA ALA A 211 10.96 15.80 9.94
C ALA A 211 11.90 16.19 8.79
N PHE A 212 12.51 17.38 8.84
CA PHE A 212 13.48 17.82 7.84
C PHE A 212 14.71 16.90 7.78
N ARG A 213 15.23 16.48 8.94
CA ARG A 213 16.35 15.54 8.98
C ARG A 213 16.00 14.18 8.37
N ARG A 214 14.77 13.69 8.59
CA ARG A 214 14.33 12.37 8.13
C ARG A 214 13.93 12.35 6.66
N TYR A 215 13.34 13.42 6.16
CA TYR A 215 12.69 13.42 4.85
C TYR A 215 13.37 14.33 3.82
N LEU A 216 14.20 15.30 4.23
CA LEU A 216 14.87 16.25 3.32
C LEU A 216 16.39 16.08 3.27
N SER A 217 17.02 15.40 4.23
CA SER A 217 18.46 15.11 4.19
C SER A 217 18.71 13.89 3.31
N GLY A 218 18.96 14.15 2.03
CA GLY A 218 19.19 13.13 1.01
C GLY A 218 20.48 12.35 1.26
N GLU A 219 20.33 11.09 1.67
CA GLU A 219 21.13 9.96 1.22
C GLU A 219 20.32 8.67 1.51
N GLY A 220 19.50 8.27 0.53
CA GLY A 220 19.12 6.86 0.36
C GLY A 220 18.08 6.24 1.31
N GLY A 221 17.04 6.95 1.72
CA GLY A 221 15.98 6.30 2.51
C GLY A 221 14.68 7.07 2.58
N HIS A 222 13.85 6.99 1.54
CA HIS A 222 12.42 7.21 1.71
C HIS A 222 11.84 6.08 2.57
N SER A 223 12.09 6.12 3.87
CA SER A 223 11.28 5.36 4.81
C SER A 223 9.90 6.01 4.83
N SER A 224 8.98 5.41 4.06
CA SER A 224 7.55 5.62 4.18
C SER A 224 7.08 5.12 5.55
N VAL A 225 7.44 5.86 6.60
CA VAL A 225 6.80 5.70 7.90
C VAL A 225 5.46 6.42 7.81
N THR A 226 4.42 5.65 7.50
CA THR A 226 3.07 6.04 7.92
C THR A 226 3.05 5.96 9.45
N PRO A 227 2.89 7.07 10.20
CA PRO A 227 2.68 6.97 11.64
C PRO A 227 1.41 6.16 11.89
N GLY A 228 1.46 5.29 12.89
CA GLY A 228 0.34 4.44 13.28
C GLY A 228 -0.92 5.28 13.46
N GLN A 229 -1.94 4.98 12.65
CA GLN A 229 -3.30 5.40 12.96
C GLN A 229 -3.65 4.81 14.33
N PRO A 230 -4.13 5.59 15.30
CA PRO A 230 -4.63 5.04 16.56
C PRO A 230 -5.94 4.31 16.25
N HIS A 231 -5.84 3.05 15.82
CA HIS A 231 -6.94 2.12 15.96
C HIS A 231 -6.90 1.62 17.38
N GLY A 232 -7.93 1.95 18.17
CA GLY A 232 -8.18 1.33 19.46
C GLY A 232 -8.50 -0.15 19.25
N SER A 233 -7.49 -0.96 18.99
CA SER A 233 -7.60 -2.40 19.05
C SER A 233 -7.29 -2.80 20.48
N ALA A 234 -8.27 -3.40 21.14
CA ALA A 234 -8.08 -4.04 22.43
C ALA A 234 -6.95 -5.08 22.29
N VAL A 235 -5.82 -4.78 22.92
CA VAL A 235 -4.67 -5.67 23.05
C VAL A 235 -5.13 -6.91 23.80
N CYS A 236 -5.29 -8.03 23.12
CA CYS A 236 -5.28 -9.34 23.78
C CYS A 236 -3.81 -9.69 24.04
N GLY A 237 -3.36 -9.41 25.26
CA GLY A 237 -2.05 -9.84 25.75
C GLY A 237 -1.98 -11.36 25.77
N ALA A 238 -1.02 -11.92 25.06
CA ALA A 238 -0.61 -13.29 25.27
C ALA A 238 0.12 -13.37 26.64
N SER A 239 -0.35 -14.23 27.53
CA SER A 239 0.45 -14.74 28.64
C SER A 239 0.67 -16.24 28.43
N PRO A 240 1.90 -16.74 28.68
CA PRO A 240 2.23 -18.15 28.48
C PRO A 240 1.87 -18.94 29.73
N SER A 241 1.11 -20.03 29.60
CA SER A 241 1.29 -21.17 30.51
C SER A 241 0.65 -22.44 29.97
N VAL A 242 1.44 -23.51 30.03
CA VAL A 242 1.14 -24.89 29.68
C VAL A 242 0.40 -25.54 30.85
N THR A 243 -0.80 -26.11 30.64
CA THR A 243 -1.30 -27.30 31.35
C THR A 243 -2.44 -27.92 30.54
N GLN A 244 -2.39 -29.24 30.30
CA GLN A 244 -3.47 -30.02 29.69
C GLN A 244 -4.47 -30.51 30.75
N ALA A 245 -5.79 -30.31 30.52
CA ALA A 245 -6.90 -31.14 31.05
C ALA A 245 -8.24 -30.75 30.37
N PRO A 246 -9.35 -31.52 30.48
CA PRO A 246 -10.14 -31.96 29.33
C PRO A 246 -11.43 -31.17 29.06
N ALA A 247 -11.98 -31.43 27.87
CA ALA A 247 -13.15 -30.79 27.27
C ALA A 247 -14.42 -30.82 28.13
N ALA A 248 -14.98 -29.64 28.43
CA ALA A 248 -16.40 -29.47 28.75
C ALA A 248 -16.90 -28.04 28.45
N ARG A 249 -17.96 -27.98 27.63
CA ARG A 249 -18.96 -26.91 27.41
C ARG A 249 -18.45 -25.51 26.98
N ILE A 250 -18.61 -25.25 25.68
CA ILE A 250 -18.61 -23.90 25.09
C ILE A 250 -19.90 -23.20 25.54
N ALA A 251 -19.75 -22.14 26.34
CA ALA A 251 -20.77 -21.13 26.52
C ALA A 251 -20.72 -20.14 25.34
N GLN A 252 -21.90 -19.68 24.95
CA GLN A 252 -22.26 -18.85 23.79
C GLN A 252 -21.19 -17.83 23.32
N ALA A 253 -20.91 -17.87 22.02
CA ALA A 253 -20.20 -16.81 21.30
C ALA A 253 -21.10 -15.56 21.16
N PRO A 254 -20.57 -14.34 21.31
CA PRO A 254 -21.34 -13.12 21.05
C PRO A 254 -21.60 -12.94 19.55
N GLU A 255 -22.80 -12.45 19.23
CA GLU A 255 -23.26 -12.19 17.85
C GLU A 255 -22.40 -11.12 17.13
N PRO A 256 -22.24 -11.22 15.80
CA PRO A 256 -21.51 -10.23 15.03
C PRO A 256 -22.29 -8.91 14.93
N ALA A 257 -21.57 -7.80 15.10
CA ALA A 257 -22.10 -6.45 14.88
C ALA A 257 -22.42 -6.24 13.38
N TRP A 258 -23.68 -5.97 13.09
CA TRP A 258 -24.13 -5.44 11.81
C TRP A 258 -23.82 -3.95 11.77
N ASP A 259 -23.09 -3.49 10.75
CA ASP A 259 -23.05 -2.07 10.44
C ASP A 259 -23.42 -1.83 8.98
N LYS A 260 -24.44 -0.99 8.82
CA LYS A 260 -25.09 -0.60 7.58
C LYS A 260 -24.24 0.42 6.84
N ALA A 261 -23.89 0.15 5.58
CA ALA A 261 -23.97 1.13 4.48
C ALA A 261 -23.44 0.51 3.18
N CYS A 262 -24.32 0.01 2.33
CA CYS A 262 -24.12 0.05 0.87
C CYS A 262 -25.51 0.21 0.22
N HIS A 263 -25.59 1.19 -0.66
CA HIS A 263 -26.82 1.77 -1.20
C HIS A 263 -27.49 0.89 -2.25
N ASP A 264 -28.81 0.98 -2.27
CA ASP A 264 -29.75 0.52 -3.30
C ASP A 264 -29.35 0.95 -4.71
N VAL A 265 -29.29 -0.01 -5.65
CA VAL A 265 -29.78 0.17 -7.03
C VAL A 265 -30.38 -1.17 -7.46
N THR A 266 -31.70 -1.30 -7.40
CA THR A 266 -32.42 -2.39 -8.10
C THR A 266 -33.29 -1.78 -9.18
N ASP A 267 -33.03 -2.20 -10.42
CA ASP A 267 -33.87 -1.98 -11.59
C ASP A 267 -35.24 -2.65 -11.41
N LYS A 268 -36.30 -1.90 -11.75
CA LYS A 268 -37.67 -2.40 -11.82
C LYS A 268 -37.79 -3.45 -12.91
N SER A 269 -38.20 -4.67 -12.55
CA SER A 269 -38.88 -5.58 -13.47
C SER A 269 -39.91 -6.45 -12.75
N GLY A 270 -41.08 -6.61 -13.38
CA GLY A 270 -42.01 -7.71 -13.12
C GLY A 270 -43.38 -7.31 -12.55
N GLY A 271 -44.34 -7.02 -13.44
CA GLY A 271 -45.76 -6.86 -13.09
C GLY A 271 -46.68 -7.38 -14.20
N ALA A 272 -47.00 -8.68 -14.08
CA ALA A 272 -48.24 -9.41 -14.44
C ALA A 272 -49.06 -9.15 -15.73
N GLU A 273 -49.17 -10.25 -16.49
CA GLU A 273 -50.38 -10.93 -17.01
C GLU A 273 -51.23 -10.44 -18.21
N LYS A 274 -51.39 -11.44 -19.12
CA LYS A 274 -52.56 -11.89 -19.93
C LYS A 274 -52.97 -11.14 -21.20
N LYS A 275 -52.91 -11.85 -22.34
CA LYS A 275 -54.07 -12.54 -22.95
C LYS A 275 -53.69 -13.44 -24.13
N GLU A 276 -54.52 -14.47 -24.30
CA GLU A 276 -54.55 -15.52 -25.33
C GLU A 276 -54.72 -14.99 -26.76
N GLY A 277 -54.35 -15.81 -27.77
CA GLY A 277 -54.95 -15.71 -29.09
C GLY A 277 -54.19 -16.34 -30.25
N HIS A 278 -54.56 -17.59 -30.56
CA HIS A 278 -54.69 -18.16 -31.91
C HIS A 278 -53.43 -18.55 -32.72
N GLY A 279 -53.47 -19.78 -33.25
CA GLY A 279 -52.37 -20.40 -33.99
C GLY A 279 -52.45 -20.25 -35.50
N ILE A 280 -51.46 -20.84 -36.18
CA ILE A 280 -51.54 -21.52 -37.49
C ILE A 280 -50.24 -22.32 -37.71
N ASP A 281 -50.45 -23.61 -37.96
CA ASP A 281 -49.86 -24.50 -38.97
C ASP A 281 -48.38 -24.45 -39.36
N GLY A 282 -47.83 -25.67 -39.46
CA GLY A 282 -46.44 -25.93 -39.85
C GLY A 282 -46.24 -26.17 -41.34
N GLU A 283 -44.95 -26.21 -41.71
CA GLU A 283 -44.33 -26.90 -42.85
C GLU A 283 -42.81 -26.64 -42.71
N ALA A 284 -41.95 -27.64 -42.54
CA ALA A 284 -41.40 -28.55 -43.55
C ALA A 284 -40.05 -28.08 -44.15
N TYR A 285 -39.00 -28.85 -43.81
CA TYR A 285 -37.77 -29.20 -44.56
C TYR A 285 -36.80 -28.13 -45.09
N LYS A 286 -35.51 -28.33 -44.78
CA LYS A 286 -34.51 -28.81 -45.77
C LYS A 286 -33.15 -29.20 -45.13
N LEU A 287 -32.79 -30.46 -45.41
CA LEU A 287 -31.48 -31.12 -45.58
C LEU A 287 -30.34 -30.81 -44.60
#